data_AF-A0A2M8QNG5-F1
#
_entry.id   AF-A0A2M8QNG5-F1
#
_cell.length_a   1.000
_cell.length_b   1.000
_cell.length_c   1.000
_cell.angle_alpha   90.00
_cell.angle_beta   90.00
_cell.angle_gamma   90.00
#
_symmetry.space_group_name_H-M   'P 1'
#
loop_
_entity.id
_entity.type
_entity.pdbx_description
1 polymer ?
#
loop_
_entity_poly.entity_id
_entity_poly.type
_entity_poly.pdbx_seq_one_letter_code
_entity_poly.pdbx_strand_id
1 'polypeptide(L)'
;MPTRYRQVAISSDVESLDPAWLEQHFLGLEAYMRTRFIVARLGEECALIEVDRPESKALFSVIEAVRVVAPAASCKYFYEPEIDTAIPSQLALVAVKNPDVPCVIVEGEYGHVSFILNAAPLLLNVFDIVPPFPSKLLDQVERVLAVAEDLPPIVPVPVLVDSREELAAHVNPLPADVLVPCRGSGLDFAETKVVYLDERPRKVDWILLGCDRSQQIHRWFYGENAPVVDICPTKFLGKHLDPVRTITRCCLIQEGVEARDLATYVPWGSSLDEVRKALVQILSKVDVPWTRT
;
A
#
# COMPACT_ATOMS: atom_id res chain seq x y z
N MET A 1 -11.50 9.71 9.79
CA MET A 1 -12.13 8.59 9.06
C MET A 1 -12.85 7.72 10.06
N PRO A 2 -14.08 7.27 9.76
CA PRO A 2 -14.84 6.37 10.60
C PRO A 2 -14.07 5.07 10.91
N THR A 3 -14.15 4.59 12.15
CA THR A 3 -13.55 3.31 12.56
C THR A 3 -14.36 2.08 12.17
N ARG A 4 -15.67 2.24 11.91
CA ARG A 4 -16.59 1.13 11.64
C ARG A 4 -17.64 1.53 10.59
N TYR A 5 -18.08 0.56 9.78
CA TYR A 5 -19.10 0.76 8.74
C TYR A 5 -20.41 1.42 9.20
N ARG A 6 -20.81 1.24 10.47
CA ARG A 6 -22.10 1.75 11.00
C ARG A 6 -22.03 3.15 11.60
N GLN A 7 -20.92 3.86 11.41
CA GLN A 7 -20.77 5.23 11.92
C GLN A 7 -21.19 6.30 10.91
N VAL A 8 -21.39 5.94 9.64
CA VAL A 8 -21.82 6.85 8.58
C VAL A 8 -23.22 6.47 8.12
N ALA A 9 -24.13 7.44 8.09
CA ALA A 9 -25.45 7.32 7.49
C ALA A 9 -25.52 8.18 6.24
N ILE A 10 -26.47 7.85 5.35
CA ILE A 10 -26.79 8.66 4.17
C ILE A 10 -28.16 9.29 4.41
N SER A 11 -28.27 10.59 4.14
CA SER A 11 -29.55 11.28 4.01
C SER A 11 -29.67 11.76 2.57
N SER A 12 -30.47 11.05 1.78
CA SER A 12 -30.74 11.42 0.38
C SER A 12 -31.80 12.51 0.29
N ASP A 13 -31.74 13.29 -0.79
CA ASP A 13 -32.77 14.26 -1.18
C ASP A 13 -33.04 15.34 -0.12
N VAL A 14 -31.97 15.85 0.51
CA VAL A 14 -32.09 17.03 1.38
C VAL A 14 -32.46 18.26 0.56
N GLU A 15 -33.18 19.22 1.14
CA GLU A 15 -33.64 20.39 0.39
C GLU A 15 -32.52 21.40 0.08
N SER A 16 -31.45 21.38 0.88
CA SER A 16 -30.30 22.27 0.72
C SER A 16 -29.03 21.65 1.31
N LEU A 17 -27.88 22.00 0.72
CA LEU A 17 -26.54 21.71 1.28
C LEU A 17 -25.91 22.94 1.96
N ASP A 18 -26.68 24.02 2.14
CA ASP A 18 -26.23 25.18 2.91
C ASP A 18 -25.93 24.78 4.36
N PRO A 19 -24.77 25.16 4.93
CA PRO A 19 -24.39 24.73 6.28
C PRO A 19 -25.40 25.08 7.37
N ALA A 20 -26.00 26.27 7.34
CA ALA A 20 -26.97 26.69 8.35
C ALA A 20 -28.27 25.90 8.23
N TRP A 21 -28.71 25.61 7.00
CA TRP A 21 -29.86 24.74 6.77
C TRP A 21 -29.59 23.32 7.28
N LEU A 22 -28.43 22.74 6.97
CA LEU A 22 -28.06 21.38 7.41
C LEU A 22 -28.04 21.28 8.94
N GLU A 23 -27.43 22.25 9.62
CA GLU A 23 -27.42 22.31 11.08
C GLU A 23 -28.84 22.36 11.66
N GLN A 24 -29.68 23.25 11.15
CA GLN A 24 -31.06 23.38 11.61
C GLN A 24 -31.90 22.14 11.29
N HIS A 25 -31.70 21.52 10.13
CA HIS A 25 -32.48 20.37 9.67
C HIS A 25 -32.24 19.13 10.52
N PHE A 26 -30.97 18.82 10.82
CA PHE A 26 -30.61 17.61 11.56
C PHE A 26 -30.73 17.78 13.08
N LEU A 27 -30.67 19.00 13.61
CA LEU A 27 -30.80 19.24 15.04
C LEU A 27 -32.19 18.82 15.54
N GLY A 28 -32.24 18.05 16.62
CA GLY A 28 -33.49 17.55 17.19
C GLY A 28 -34.08 16.31 16.50
N LEU A 29 -33.52 15.87 15.36
CA LEU A 29 -33.90 14.58 14.77
C LEU A 29 -33.28 13.42 15.54
N GLU A 30 -33.83 12.23 15.38
CA GLU A 30 -33.27 11.01 15.94
C GLU A 30 -32.25 10.37 14.98
N ALA A 31 -31.17 9.81 15.54
CA ALA A 31 -30.25 8.99 14.77
C ALA A 31 -29.87 7.70 15.53
N TYR A 32 -29.55 6.65 14.75
CA TYR A 32 -29.14 5.34 15.28
C TYR A 32 -27.88 5.45 16.14
N MET A 33 -27.85 4.78 17.29
CA MET A 33 -26.80 4.91 18.34
C MET A 33 -25.33 4.86 17.88
N ARG A 34 -25.01 4.30 16.69
CA ARG A 34 -23.64 4.28 16.15
C ARG A 34 -23.36 5.40 15.16
N THR A 35 -24.36 6.04 14.57
CA THR A 35 -24.20 7.13 13.60
C THR A 35 -23.46 8.28 14.26
N ARG A 36 -22.29 8.61 13.73
CA ARG A 36 -21.52 9.79 14.11
C ARG A 36 -21.48 10.81 12.98
N PHE A 37 -21.57 10.33 11.74
CA PHE A 37 -21.50 11.15 10.56
C PHE A 37 -22.71 10.90 9.67
N ILE A 38 -23.15 11.94 8.97
CA ILE A 38 -24.18 11.89 7.95
C ILE A 38 -23.62 12.46 6.66
N VAL A 39 -23.75 11.71 5.57
CA VAL A 39 -23.56 12.21 4.21
C VAL A 39 -24.91 12.73 3.73
N ALA A 40 -25.08 14.05 3.72
CA ALA A 40 -26.25 14.71 3.17
C ALA A 40 -26.10 14.82 1.65
N ARG A 41 -27.10 14.39 0.87
CA ARG A 41 -27.05 14.40 -0.60
C ARG A 41 -28.16 15.22 -1.22
N LEU A 42 -27.79 16.03 -2.22
CA LEU A 42 -28.71 16.77 -3.09
C LEU A 42 -28.33 16.46 -4.54
N GLY A 43 -29.00 15.48 -5.14
CA GLY A 43 -28.59 14.91 -6.43
C GLY A 43 -27.18 14.29 -6.36
N GLU A 44 -26.28 14.80 -7.19
CA GLU A 44 -24.88 14.36 -7.26
C GLU A 44 -23.96 15.08 -6.26
N GLU A 45 -24.42 16.16 -5.65
CA GLU A 45 -23.67 16.90 -4.63
C GLU A 45 -23.87 16.28 -3.24
N CYS A 46 -22.87 16.44 -2.38
CA CYS A 46 -22.93 15.91 -1.02
C CYS A 46 -22.16 16.78 -0.03
N ALA A 47 -22.60 16.81 1.22
CA ALA A 47 -21.87 17.42 2.34
C ALA A 47 -21.67 16.39 3.46
N LEU A 48 -20.59 16.55 4.23
CA LEU A 48 -20.30 15.71 5.38
C LEU A 48 -20.60 16.45 6.68
N ILE A 49 -21.38 15.81 7.53
CA ILE A 49 -21.84 16.35 8.80
C ILE A 49 -21.44 15.38 9.91
N GLU A 50 -21.02 15.92 11.04
CA GLU A 50 -20.91 15.19 12.31
C GLU A 50 -22.09 15.54 13.20
N VAL A 51 -22.63 14.52 13.86
CA VAL A 51 -23.73 14.66 14.82
C VAL A 51 -23.28 14.15 16.18
N ASP A 52 -23.65 14.88 17.22
CA ASP A 52 -23.43 14.49 18.61
C ASP A 52 -24.75 14.25 19.32
N ARG A 53 -24.71 13.35 20.30
CA ARG A 53 -25.87 12.85 21.02
C ARG A 53 -25.48 12.52 22.45
N PRO A 54 -26.43 12.59 23.39
CA PRO A 54 -26.17 12.21 24.77
C PRO A 54 -25.85 10.71 24.85
N GLU A 55 -25.03 10.33 25.83
CA GLU A 55 -24.79 8.93 26.12
C GLU A 55 -26.12 8.23 26.44
N SER A 56 -26.45 7.19 25.69
CA SER A 56 -27.72 6.49 25.81
C SER A 56 -27.58 5.01 25.50
N LYS A 57 -28.41 4.20 26.17
CA LYS A 57 -28.60 2.78 25.85
C LYS A 57 -29.73 2.55 24.84
N ALA A 58 -30.44 3.60 24.45
CA ALA A 58 -31.51 3.52 23.48
C ALA A 58 -30.96 3.26 22.08
N LEU A 59 -31.77 2.60 21.24
CA LEU A 59 -31.39 2.28 19.86
C LEU A 59 -31.22 3.55 19.01
N PHE A 60 -32.06 4.55 19.27
CA PHE A 60 -32.04 5.88 18.67
C PHE A 60 -31.96 6.92 19.78
N SER A 61 -31.34 8.05 19.48
CA SER A 61 -31.28 9.21 20.37
C SER A 61 -31.36 10.49 19.56
N VAL A 62 -31.90 11.52 20.19
CA VAL A 62 -32.03 12.85 19.61
C VAL A 62 -30.64 13.46 19.41
N ILE A 63 -30.42 14.07 18.25
CA ILE A 63 -29.24 14.83 17.89
C ILE A 63 -29.28 16.16 18.65
N GLU A 64 -28.28 16.37 19.52
CA GLU A 64 -28.16 17.58 20.36
C GLU A 64 -27.16 18.58 19.80
N ALA A 65 -26.24 18.14 18.94
CA ALA A 65 -25.35 19.04 18.21
C ALA A 65 -25.10 18.53 16.79
N VAL A 66 -24.96 19.49 15.87
CA VAL A 66 -24.66 19.24 14.46
C VAL A 66 -23.49 20.12 14.08
N ARG A 67 -22.54 19.57 13.32
CA ARG A 67 -21.41 20.33 12.77
C ARG A 67 -21.18 19.91 11.33
N VAL A 68 -21.17 20.88 10.42
CA VAL A 68 -20.70 20.62 9.04
C VAL A 68 -19.19 20.44 9.05
N VAL A 69 -18.73 19.22 8.79
CA VAL A 69 -17.30 18.88 8.76
C VAL A 69 -16.68 19.24 7.42
N ALA A 70 -17.42 19.02 6.33
CA ALA A 70 -16.99 19.38 4.99
C ALA A 70 -18.21 19.86 4.16
N PRO A 71 -18.22 21.12 3.69
CA PRO A 71 -19.30 21.63 2.84
C PRO A 71 -19.26 21.01 1.45
N ALA A 72 -20.35 21.18 0.69
CA ALA A 72 -20.52 20.59 -0.64
C ALA A 72 -19.35 20.85 -1.60
N ALA A 73 -18.83 22.07 -1.61
CA ALA A 73 -17.71 22.47 -2.46
C ALA A 73 -16.38 21.73 -2.18
N SER A 74 -16.28 21.05 -1.02
CA SER A 74 -15.09 20.30 -0.60
C SER A 74 -15.26 18.78 -0.64
N CYS A 75 -16.45 18.31 -1.03
CA CYS A 75 -16.84 16.91 -1.00
C CYS A 75 -17.04 16.37 -2.42
N LYS A 76 -16.74 15.08 -2.60
CA LYS A 76 -17.16 14.33 -3.78
C LYS A 76 -17.51 12.90 -3.41
N TYR A 77 -18.60 12.42 -3.98
CA TYR A 77 -19.10 11.06 -3.80
C TYR A 77 -18.59 10.16 -4.93
N PHE A 78 -18.09 8.99 -4.57
CA PHE A 78 -17.57 7.98 -5.49
C PHE A 78 -18.28 6.65 -5.24
N TYR A 79 -18.61 5.95 -6.33
CA TYR A 79 -19.09 4.58 -6.29
C TYR A 79 -17.97 3.65 -6.73
N GLU A 80 -17.40 2.91 -5.79
CA GLU A 80 -16.21 2.07 -5.96
C GLU A 80 -16.49 0.69 -5.34
N PRO A 81 -17.29 -0.18 -6.00
CA PRO A 81 -17.84 -1.40 -5.40
C PRO A 81 -16.80 -2.45 -4.98
N GLU A 82 -15.55 -2.28 -5.39
CA GLU A 82 -14.40 -3.14 -5.05
C GLU A 82 -13.59 -2.61 -3.85
N ILE A 83 -13.93 -1.42 -3.33
CA ILE A 83 -13.23 -0.80 -2.21
C ILE A 83 -13.92 -1.14 -0.89
N ASP A 84 -13.18 -1.80 -0.01
CA ASP A 84 -13.57 -1.97 1.38
C ASP A 84 -13.38 -0.64 2.14
N THR A 85 -14.49 -0.01 2.49
CA THR A 85 -14.52 1.31 3.10
C THR A 85 -14.14 1.33 4.59
N ALA A 86 -13.90 0.17 5.22
CA ALA A 86 -13.28 0.10 6.55
C ALA A 86 -11.75 0.06 6.49
N ILE A 87 -11.16 -0.23 5.32
CA ILE A 87 -9.71 -0.34 5.15
C ILE A 87 -9.15 1.04 4.75
N PRO A 88 -8.37 1.70 5.62
CA PRO A 88 -7.89 3.06 5.39
C PRO A 88 -7.08 3.21 4.10
N SER A 89 -6.22 2.23 3.80
CA SER A 89 -5.41 2.21 2.59
C SER A 89 -6.24 2.10 1.32
N GLN A 90 -7.38 1.39 1.35
CA GLN A 90 -8.26 1.29 0.18
C GLN A 90 -8.99 2.61 -0.09
N LEU A 91 -9.50 3.28 0.95
CA LEU A 91 -10.05 4.65 0.80
C LEU A 91 -9.00 5.63 0.27
N ALA A 92 -7.75 5.50 0.71
CA ALA A 92 -6.67 6.33 0.19
C ALA A 92 -6.37 6.11 -1.29
N LEU A 93 -6.60 4.92 -1.86
CA LEU A 93 -6.45 4.69 -3.30
C LEU A 93 -7.40 5.56 -4.14
N VAL A 94 -8.61 5.82 -3.63
CA VAL A 94 -9.57 6.73 -4.28
C VAL A 94 -9.10 8.17 -4.13
N ALA A 95 -8.63 8.54 -2.93
CA ALA A 95 -8.18 9.90 -2.65
C ALA A 95 -6.92 10.31 -3.43
N VAL A 96 -5.92 9.44 -3.59
CA VAL A 96 -4.71 9.76 -4.36
C VAL A 96 -5.00 9.96 -5.86
N LYS A 97 -6.06 9.35 -6.39
CA LYS A 97 -6.54 9.59 -7.76
C LYS A 97 -7.30 10.92 -7.89
N ASN A 98 -7.68 11.53 -6.77
CA ASN A 98 -8.48 12.76 -6.71
C ASN A 98 -7.87 13.77 -5.71
N PRO A 99 -6.61 14.21 -5.91
CA PRO A 99 -5.87 15.00 -4.92
C PRO A 99 -6.50 16.37 -4.63
N ASP A 100 -7.28 16.90 -5.57
CA ASP A 100 -7.95 18.20 -5.43
C ASP A 100 -9.27 18.12 -4.64
N VAL A 101 -9.67 16.93 -4.17
CA VAL A 101 -10.90 16.72 -3.39
C VAL A 101 -10.55 16.54 -1.92
N PRO A 102 -10.85 17.54 -1.04
CA PRO A 102 -10.55 17.42 0.38
C PRO A 102 -11.29 16.28 1.07
N CYS A 103 -12.59 16.10 0.81
CA CYS A 103 -13.42 15.08 1.42
C CYS A 103 -13.90 14.07 0.37
N VAL A 104 -13.24 12.91 0.33
CA VAL A 104 -13.58 11.81 -0.56
C VAL A 104 -14.54 10.89 0.17
N ILE A 105 -15.78 10.82 -0.30
CA ILE A 105 -16.84 9.95 0.22
C ILE A 105 -16.97 8.78 -0.74
N VAL A 106 -16.94 7.56 -0.22
CA VAL A 106 -16.94 6.34 -1.03
C VAL A 106 -18.08 5.44 -0.59
N GLU A 107 -18.93 5.08 -1.54
CA GLU A 107 -19.79 3.91 -1.47
C GLU A 107 -19.05 2.73 -2.08
N GLY A 108 -18.71 1.75 -1.26
CA GLY A 108 -17.88 0.63 -1.67
C GLY A 108 -18.51 -0.73 -1.47
N GLU A 109 -17.67 -1.71 -1.16
CA GLU A 109 -18.07 -3.11 -1.04
C GLU A 109 -19.24 -3.26 -0.05
N TYR A 110 -20.17 -4.15 -0.37
CA TYR A 110 -21.42 -4.38 0.38
C TYR A 110 -22.35 -3.17 0.50
N GLY A 111 -22.13 -2.10 -0.29
CA GLY A 111 -22.90 -0.86 -0.22
C GLY A 111 -22.58 -0.01 1.01
N HIS A 112 -21.45 -0.27 1.66
CA HIS A 112 -21.02 0.53 2.81
C HIS A 112 -20.47 1.88 2.37
N VAL A 113 -20.89 2.95 3.06
CA VAL A 113 -20.39 4.30 2.83
C VAL A 113 -19.43 4.72 3.93
N SER A 114 -18.30 5.30 3.54
CA SER A 114 -17.34 5.93 4.45
C SER A 114 -16.69 7.13 3.76
N PHE A 115 -15.75 7.77 4.44
CA PHE A 115 -15.03 8.91 3.89
C PHE A 115 -13.60 9.02 4.42
N ILE A 116 -12.75 9.66 3.61
CA ILE A 116 -11.44 10.14 4.03
C ILE A 116 -11.37 11.66 3.78
N LEU A 117 -11.05 12.41 4.84
CA LEU A 117 -10.98 13.87 4.84
C LEU A 117 -9.52 14.30 4.92
N ASN A 118 -9.13 15.26 4.08
CA ASN A 118 -7.79 15.82 3.95
C ASN A 118 -6.74 14.70 3.87
N ALA A 119 -6.95 13.78 2.94
CA ALA A 119 -6.14 12.57 2.82
C ALA A 119 -4.66 12.93 2.59
N ALA A 120 -3.80 12.47 3.50
CA ALA A 120 -2.35 12.57 3.40
C ALA A 120 -1.71 11.19 3.65
N PRO A 121 -1.96 10.20 2.78
CA PRO A 121 -1.47 8.84 2.98
C PRO A 121 0.07 8.79 2.91
N LEU A 122 0.64 7.77 3.55
CA LEU A 122 2.04 7.42 3.30
C LEU A 122 2.17 6.80 1.91
N LEU A 123 2.82 7.52 0.99
CA LEU A 123 3.31 6.94 -0.26
C LEU A 123 4.55 6.12 0.06
N LEU A 124 4.42 4.79 0.00
CA LEU A 124 5.46 3.82 0.36
C LEU A 124 6.15 3.32 -0.89
N ASN A 125 7.44 3.61 -1.05
CA ASN A 125 8.24 3.02 -2.13
C ASN A 125 8.43 1.53 -1.86
N VAL A 126 7.91 0.68 -2.74
CA VAL A 126 8.13 -0.76 -2.72
C VAL A 126 9.18 -1.09 -3.78
N PHE A 127 10.44 -1.18 -3.35
CA PHE A 127 11.56 -1.45 -4.23
C PHE A 127 11.78 -2.95 -4.38
N ASP A 128 11.72 -3.45 -5.62
CA ASP A 128 11.93 -4.87 -5.90
C ASP A 128 12.69 -5.13 -7.21
N ILE A 129 13.39 -6.26 -7.25
CA ILE A 129 14.03 -6.76 -8.48
C ILE A 129 13.09 -7.78 -9.10
N VAL A 130 12.80 -7.59 -10.39
CA VAL A 130 11.93 -8.44 -11.21
C VAL A 130 12.71 -8.98 -12.42
N PRO A 131 12.23 -10.01 -13.12
CA PRO A 131 11.14 -10.94 -12.82
C PRO A 131 11.31 -11.73 -11.48
N PRO A 132 10.27 -12.45 -11.01
CA PRO A 132 8.98 -12.67 -11.67
C PRO A 132 8.11 -11.41 -11.65
N PHE A 133 7.24 -11.30 -12.66
CA PHE A 133 6.10 -10.38 -12.64
C PHE A 133 4.83 -11.18 -12.25
N PRO A 134 3.94 -10.62 -11.41
CA PRO A 134 4.08 -9.37 -10.67
C PRO A 134 5.18 -9.43 -9.59
N SER A 135 5.65 -8.26 -9.12
CA SER A 135 6.62 -8.19 -8.01
C SER A 135 6.06 -8.89 -6.77
N LYS A 136 6.85 -9.81 -6.22
CA LYS A 136 6.46 -10.54 -5.01
C LYS A 136 6.35 -9.61 -3.80
N LEU A 137 7.28 -8.66 -3.63
CA LEU A 137 7.20 -7.75 -2.49
C LEU A 137 5.97 -6.84 -2.58
N LEU A 138 5.67 -6.34 -3.78
CA LEU A 138 4.48 -5.53 -4.01
C LEU A 138 3.20 -6.29 -3.68
N ASP A 139 3.04 -7.51 -4.22
CA ASP A 139 1.91 -8.40 -3.89
C ASP A 139 1.76 -8.58 -2.38
N GLN A 140 2.86 -8.85 -1.68
CA GLN A 140 2.81 -9.06 -0.24
C GLN A 140 2.41 -7.80 0.53
N VAL A 141 2.92 -6.62 0.14
CA VAL A 141 2.53 -5.34 0.74
C VAL A 141 1.04 -5.08 0.51
N GLU A 142 0.56 -5.24 -0.73
CA GLU A 142 -0.84 -5.05 -1.08
C GLU A 142 -1.76 -5.98 -0.29
N ARG A 143 -1.40 -7.26 -0.16
CA ARG A 143 -2.17 -8.24 0.62
C ARG A 143 -2.21 -7.93 2.11
N VAL A 144 -1.12 -7.41 2.68
CA VAL A 144 -1.12 -6.94 4.08
C VAL A 144 -2.04 -5.73 4.22
N LEU A 145 -1.94 -4.76 3.32
CA LEU A 145 -2.74 -3.53 3.37
C LEU A 145 -4.22 -3.77 3.11
N ALA A 146 -4.57 -4.77 2.29
CA ALA A 146 -5.95 -5.13 1.94
C ALA A 146 -6.79 -5.51 3.17
N VAL A 147 -6.15 -5.97 4.25
CA VAL A 147 -6.81 -6.39 5.51
C VAL A 147 -6.36 -5.56 6.71
N ALA A 148 -5.57 -4.50 6.50
CA ALA A 148 -5.00 -3.68 7.56
C ALA A 148 -6.01 -2.66 8.09
N GLU A 149 -7.00 -3.17 8.80
CA GLU A 149 -8.00 -2.40 9.52
C GLU A 149 -7.41 -1.53 10.61
N ASP A 150 -6.12 -1.58 10.96
CA ASP A 150 -5.49 -0.88 12.10
C ASP A 150 -4.28 0.00 11.74
N LEU A 151 -3.81 -0.05 10.49
CA LEU A 151 -2.73 0.81 10.00
C LEU A 151 -3.27 2.13 9.44
N PRO A 152 -2.51 3.23 9.47
CA PRO A 152 -2.88 4.46 8.78
C PRO A 152 -2.95 4.22 7.26
N PRO A 153 -3.55 5.15 6.50
CA PRO A 153 -3.62 5.02 5.06
C PRO A 153 -2.22 4.99 4.43
N ILE A 154 -1.90 3.89 3.75
CA ILE A 154 -0.64 3.66 3.05
C ILE A 154 -0.97 3.30 1.60
N VAL A 155 -0.28 3.94 0.66
CA VAL A 155 -0.39 3.63 -0.77
C VAL A 155 0.97 3.13 -1.26
N PRO A 156 1.09 1.86 -1.71
CA PRO A 156 2.33 1.35 -2.26
C PRO A 156 2.60 1.99 -3.63
N VAL A 157 3.85 2.43 -3.82
CA VAL A 157 4.38 2.98 -5.07
C VAL A 157 5.45 2.01 -5.57
N PRO A 158 5.21 1.28 -6.67
CA PRO A 158 6.16 0.28 -7.17
C PRO A 158 7.41 0.96 -7.74
N VAL A 159 8.59 0.50 -7.29
CA VAL A 159 9.90 0.88 -7.85
C VAL A 159 10.61 -0.39 -8.27
N LEU A 160 10.44 -0.77 -9.55
CA LEU A 160 10.86 -2.07 -10.05
C LEU A 160 12.08 -1.94 -10.97
N VAL A 161 13.07 -2.82 -10.77
CA VAL A 161 14.23 -2.96 -11.67
C VAL A 161 14.16 -4.31 -12.35
N ASP A 162 14.15 -4.31 -13.68
CA ASP A 162 14.18 -5.53 -14.47
C ASP A 162 15.62 -6.04 -14.63
N SER A 163 15.92 -7.15 -13.97
CA SER A 163 17.22 -7.79 -13.99
C SER A 163 17.67 -8.26 -15.37
N ARG A 164 16.75 -8.43 -16.33
CA ARG A 164 17.09 -8.75 -17.73
C ARG A 164 17.67 -7.54 -18.44
N GLU A 165 17.10 -6.36 -18.20
CA GLU A 165 17.62 -5.09 -18.72
C GLU A 165 18.98 -4.78 -18.11
N GLU A 166 19.15 -5.01 -16.81
CA GLU A 166 20.45 -4.89 -16.14
C GLU A 166 21.49 -5.83 -16.75
N LEU A 167 21.15 -7.08 -17.04
CA LEU A 167 22.05 -8.00 -17.71
C LEU A 167 22.44 -7.50 -19.11
N ALA A 168 21.46 -7.11 -19.93
CA ALA A 168 21.69 -6.65 -21.30
C ALA A 168 22.50 -5.34 -21.37
N ALA A 169 22.36 -4.46 -20.37
CA ALA A 169 23.11 -3.22 -20.27
C ALA A 169 24.61 -3.45 -20.00
N HIS A 170 24.96 -4.55 -19.34
CA HIS A 170 26.35 -4.84 -18.95
C HIS A 170 27.02 -5.88 -19.85
N VAL A 171 26.25 -6.67 -20.59
CA VAL A 171 26.75 -7.80 -21.38
C VAL A 171 26.09 -7.82 -22.76
N ASN A 172 26.90 -7.62 -23.80
CA ASN A 172 26.46 -7.71 -25.19
C ASN A 172 27.58 -8.28 -26.08
N PRO A 173 27.36 -9.40 -26.80
CA PRO A 173 26.15 -10.24 -26.80
C PRO A 173 25.94 -10.99 -25.49
N LEU A 174 24.68 -11.40 -25.21
CA LEU A 174 24.36 -12.25 -24.07
C LEU A 174 25.07 -13.61 -24.18
N PRO A 175 25.43 -14.25 -23.06
CA PRO A 175 26.07 -15.57 -23.07
C PRO A 175 25.07 -16.66 -23.45
N ALA A 176 25.58 -17.85 -23.79
CA ALA A 176 24.76 -19.03 -24.06
C ALA A 176 23.98 -19.49 -22.81
N ASP A 177 24.61 -19.40 -21.63
CA ASP A 177 24.02 -19.77 -20.35
C ASP A 177 24.12 -18.59 -19.35
N VAL A 178 23.01 -18.26 -18.71
CA VAL A 178 22.96 -17.33 -17.57
C VAL A 178 22.63 -18.12 -16.31
N LEU A 179 23.48 -17.99 -15.31
CA LEU A 179 23.26 -18.58 -14.01
C LEU A 179 22.46 -17.61 -13.14
N VAL A 180 21.35 -18.09 -12.57
CA VAL A 180 20.50 -17.32 -11.67
C VAL A 180 20.37 -18.06 -10.33
N PRO A 181 19.97 -17.41 -9.22
CA PRO A 181 20.04 -18.03 -7.90
C PRO A 181 19.13 -19.26 -7.77
N CYS A 182 17.91 -19.18 -8.31
CA CYS A 182 16.93 -20.26 -8.30
C CYS A 182 15.80 -20.03 -9.32
N ARG A 183 14.94 -21.04 -9.49
CA ARG A 183 13.72 -20.95 -10.34
C ARG A 183 12.76 -19.84 -9.93
N GLY A 184 12.77 -19.46 -8.66
CA GLY A 184 11.94 -18.38 -8.13
C GLY A 184 12.21 -17.00 -8.75
N SER A 185 13.29 -16.85 -9.52
CA SER A 185 13.55 -15.66 -10.34
C SER A 185 12.56 -15.49 -11.50
N GLY A 186 11.92 -16.55 -11.98
CA GLY A 186 11.02 -16.46 -13.14
C GLY A 186 11.69 -15.91 -14.41
N LEU A 187 13.03 -15.95 -14.48
CA LEU A 187 13.79 -15.43 -15.60
C LEU A 187 13.67 -16.36 -16.81
N ASP A 188 13.48 -15.74 -17.97
CA ASP A 188 13.44 -16.38 -19.27
C ASP A 188 14.02 -15.44 -20.33
N PHE A 189 14.75 -16.00 -21.29
CA PHE A 189 15.38 -15.27 -22.39
C PHE A 189 15.15 -16.05 -23.70
N ALA A 190 15.01 -15.34 -24.81
CA ALA A 190 14.68 -15.96 -26.09
C ALA A 190 15.78 -16.91 -26.62
N GLU A 191 17.04 -16.51 -26.50
CA GLU A 191 18.19 -17.22 -27.09
C GLU A 191 19.24 -17.66 -26.06
N THR A 192 19.04 -17.30 -24.78
CA THR A 192 19.96 -17.61 -23.68
C THR A 192 19.32 -18.60 -22.74
N LYS A 193 20.03 -19.69 -22.45
CA LYS A 193 19.55 -20.70 -21.51
C LYS A 193 19.71 -20.22 -20.07
N VAL A 194 18.63 -20.28 -19.29
CA VAL A 194 18.68 -20.04 -17.85
C VAL A 194 19.05 -21.33 -17.12
N VAL A 195 20.06 -21.27 -16.28
CA VAL A 195 20.46 -22.35 -15.37
C VAL A 195 20.41 -21.88 -13.92
N TYR A 196 20.10 -22.78 -12.99
CA TYR A 196 19.77 -22.42 -11.62
C TYR A 196 20.88 -22.85 -10.64
N LEU A 197 21.42 -21.90 -9.89
CA LEU A 197 22.55 -22.12 -8.98
C LEU A 197 22.23 -23.13 -7.87
N ASP A 198 21.01 -23.10 -7.34
CA ASP A 198 20.51 -24.04 -6.33
C ASP A 198 20.39 -25.50 -6.82
N GLU A 199 20.30 -25.72 -8.14
CA GLU A 199 20.33 -27.05 -8.75
C GLU A 199 21.76 -27.57 -8.98
N ARG A 200 22.78 -26.76 -8.68
CA ARG A 200 24.21 -27.07 -8.83
C ARG A 200 24.55 -27.67 -10.21
N PRO A 201 24.29 -26.95 -11.32
CA PRO A 201 24.56 -27.43 -12.67
C PRO A 201 26.05 -27.70 -12.90
N ARG A 202 26.37 -28.49 -13.93
CA ARG A 202 27.76 -28.61 -14.38
C ARG A 202 28.27 -27.24 -14.81
N LYS A 203 29.44 -26.84 -14.30
CA LYS A 203 30.09 -25.58 -14.65
C LYS A 203 30.32 -25.42 -16.15
N VAL A 204 29.87 -24.31 -16.68
CA VAL A 204 30.14 -23.78 -18.04
C VAL A 204 30.53 -22.30 -17.93
N ASP A 205 30.85 -21.65 -19.06
CA ASP A 205 31.18 -20.22 -19.12
C ASP A 205 29.90 -19.36 -19.04
N TRP A 206 29.25 -19.40 -17.88
CA TRP A 206 28.07 -18.59 -17.58
C TRP A 206 28.44 -17.23 -17.00
N ILE A 207 27.46 -16.32 -17.03
CA ILE A 207 27.44 -15.12 -16.18
C ILE A 207 26.38 -15.33 -15.10
N LEU A 208 26.76 -15.07 -13.85
CA LEU A 208 25.85 -15.05 -12.72
C LEU A 208 25.08 -13.72 -12.71
N LEU A 209 23.76 -13.79 -12.83
CA LEU A 209 22.87 -12.67 -12.54
C LEU A 209 22.38 -12.81 -11.09
N GLY A 210 22.98 -12.08 -10.16
CA GLY A 210 22.74 -12.31 -8.72
C GLY A 210 23.34 -11.28 -7.78
N CYS A 211 23.23 -11.53 -6.47
CA CYS A 211 23.77 -10.69 -5.38
C CYS A 211 24.95 -11.37 -4.69
N ASP A 212 25.47 -10.76 -3.62
CA ASP A 212 26.48 -11.34 -2.73
C ASP A 212 26.13 -12.75 -2.22
N ARG A 213 24.84 -13.01 -1.91
CA ARG A 213 24.41 -14.35 -1.49
C ARG A 213 24.68 -15.38 -2.60
N SER A 214 24.40 -15.03 -3.84
CA SER A 214 24.64 -15.90 -4.99
C SER A 214 26.14 -16.18 -5.16
N GLN A 215 26.99 -15.18 -4.96
CA GLN A 215 28.45 -15.38 -4.99
C GLN A 215 28.94 -16.30 -3.86
N GLN A 216 28.38 -16.17 -2.64
CA GLN A 216 28.70 -17.08 -1.54
C GLN A 216 28.33 -18.53 -1.87
N ILE A 217 27.15 -18.74 -2.46
CA ILE A 217 26.69 -20.07 -2.88
C ILE A 217 27.56 -20.61 -4.03
N HIS A 218 27.88 -19.78 -5.02
CA HIS A 218 28.75 -20.19 -6.13
C HIS A 218 30.15 -20.59 -5.64
N ARG A 219 30.76 -19.79 -4.76
CA ARG A 219 32.05 -20.15 -4.12
C ARG A 219 31.97 -21.48 -3.37
N TRP A 220 30.87 -21.71 -2.65
CA TRP A 220 30.67 -22.95 -1.93
C TRP A 220 30.57 -24.16 -2.89
N PHE A 221 29.85 -24.02 -4.01
CA PHE A 221 29.65 -25.13 -4.96
C PHE A 221 30.82 -25.39 -5.91
N TYR A 222 31.54 -24.35 -6.32
CA TYR A 222 32.54 -24.40 -7.39
C TYR A 222 33.94 -23.93 -6.97
N GLY A 223 34.13 -23.46 -5.73
CA GLY A 223 35.42 -23.06 -5.19
C GLY A 223 35.89 -21.64 -5.54
N GLU A 224 35.13 -20.90 -6.34
CA GLU A 224 35.51 -19.56 -6.82
C GLU A 224 34.29 -18.66 -7.06
N ASN A 225 34.51 -17.36 -7.30
CA ASN A 225 33.45 -16.44 -7.70
C ASN A 225 33.12 -16.61 -9.19
N ALA A 226 31.86 -16.42 -9.56
CA ALA A 226 31.47 -16.31 -10.96
C ALA A 226 31.71 -14.88 -11.48
N PRO A 227 31.90 -14.68 -12.80
CA PRO A 227 31.60 -13.41 -13.45
C PRO A 227 30.14 -13.03 -13.12
N VAL A 228 29.90 -11.80 -12.66
CA VAL A 228 28.59 -11.40 -12.12
C VAL A 228 28.09 -10.08 -12.69
N VAL A 229 26.81 -10.04 -13.01
CA VAL A 229 26.02 -8.80 -13.06
C VAL A 229 25.26 -8.69 -11.76
N ASP A 230 25.59 -7.67 -10.98
CA ASP A 230 25.10 -7.52 -9.62
C ASP A 230 23.76 -6.80 -9.57
N ILE A 231 22.73 -7.54 -9.17
CA ILE A 231 21.35 -7.07 -9.05
C ILE A 231 20.92 -6.89 -7.58
N CYS A 232 21.87 -6.66 -6.66
CA CYS A 232 21.55 -6.39 -5.27
C CYS A 232 20.67 -5.13 -5.15
N PRO A 233 19.47 -5.21 -4.53
CA PRO A 233 18.57 -4.06 -4.37
C PRO A 233 19.28 -2.83 -3.78
N THR A 234 20.16 -3.05 -2.80
CA THR A 234 20.93 -2.00 -2.13
C THR A 234 21.78 -1.14 -3.08
N LYS A 235 22.20 -1.66 -4.25
CA LYS A 235 22.94 -0.87 -5.24
C LYS A 235 22.10 0.18 -5.95
N PHE A 236 20.81 -0.09 -6.08
CA PHE A 236 19.85 0.78 -6.74
C PHE A 236 19.17 1.73 -5.76
N LEU A 237 19.28 1.44 -4.46
CA LEU A 237 18.83 2.35 -3.40
C LEU A 237 19.81 3.52 -3.27
N GLY A 238 19.41 4.72 -3.71
CA GLY A 238 20.23 5.93 -3.56
C GLY A 238 19.66 7.20 -4.22
N LYS A 239 19.86 8.35 -3.56
CA LYS A 239 19.46 9.76 -3.83
C LYS A 239 18.00 10.08 -4.21
N HIS A 240 17.29 9.20 -4.90
CA HIS A 240 15.98 9.48 -5.47
C HIS A 240 14.81 8.92 -4.65
N LEU A 241 15.10 8.02 -3.71
CA LEU A 241 14.10 7.44 -2.81
C LEU A 241 14.37 7.90 -1.39
N ASP A 242 13.29 8.24 -0.68
CA ASP A 242 13.34 8.53 0.75
C ASP A 242 13.54 7.23 1.55
N PRO A 243 14.68 7.05 2.25
CA PRO A 243 14.94 5.83 3.01
C PRO A 243 13.89 5.52 4.06
N VAL A 244 13.28 6.53 4.69
CA VAL A 244 12.28 6.30 5.74
C VAL A 244 10.92 5.88 5.17
N ARG A 245 10.75 5.93 3.84
CA ARG A 245 9.52 5.52 3.12
C ARG A 245 9.77 4.38 2.14
N THR A 246 10.87 3.64 2.28
CA THR A 246 11.24 2.60 1.33
C THR A 246 11.33 1.25 2.00
N ILE A 247 10.66 0.25 1.40
CA ILE A 247 10.77 -1.16 1.76
C ILE A 247 11.40 -1.95 0.61
N THR A 248 12.30 -2.88 0.93
CA THR A 248 12.89 -3.80 -0.06
C THR A 248 13.19 -5.17 0.53
N ARG A 249 13.64 -6.11 -0.30
CA ARG A 249 14.07 -7.46 0.09
C ARG A 249 15.59 -7.57 0.18
N CYS A 250 16.09 -8.46 1.04
CA CYS A 250 17.51 -8.80 1.10
C CYS A 250 17.74 -10.32 1.15
N CYS A 251 18.63 -10.82 0.29
CA CYS A 251 19.07 -12.22 0.24
C CYS A 251 19.97 -12.63 1.44
N LEU A 252 20.50 -11.65 2.19
CA LEU A 252 21.37 -11.89 3.34
C LEU A 252 20.62 -12.01 4.66
N ILE A 253 19.40 -11.47 4.75
CA ILE A 253 18.52 -11.59 5.91
C ILE A 253 17.80 -12.93 5.83
N GLN A 254 17.89 -13.76 6.87
CA GLN A 254 17.18 -15.04 6.92
C GLN A 254 15.75 -14.87 7.42
N GLU A 255 15.58 -14.14 8.52
CA GLU A 255 14.31 -13.92 9.21
C GLU A 255 14.31 -12.52 9.84
N GLY A 256 13.12 -11.99 10.08
CA GLY A 256 12.92 -10.72 10.78
C GLY A 256 13.04 -9.50 9.86
N VAL A 257 13.05 -8.31 10.48
CA VAL A 257 13.06 -7.03 9.77
C VAL A 257 14.27 -6.22 10.21
N GLU A 258 14.98 -5.64 9.26
CA GLU A 258 16.10 -4.75 9.52
C GLU A 258 15.86 -3.38 8.89
N ALA A 259 15.86 -2.32 9.69
CA ALA A 259 15.95 -0.98 9.15
C ALA A 259 17.42 -0.56 9.04
N ARG A 260 17.86 -0.26 7.83
CA ARG A 260 19.22 0.24 7.54
C ARG A 260 19.12 1.65 6.96
N ASP A 261 20.26 2.27 6.65
CA ASP A 261 20.34 3.67 6.21
C ASP A 261 19.56 3.98 4.92
N LEU A 262 19.30 2.97 4.08
CA LEU A 262 18.73 3.16 2.75
C LEU A 262 17.27 2.71 2.61
N ALA A 263 16.79 1.84 3.49
CA ALA A 263 15.44 1.27 3.45
C ALA A 263 15.17 0.42 4.70
N THR A 264 13.91 0.01 4.85
CA THR A 264 13.54 -1.14 5.68
C THR A 264 13.60 -2.41 4.83
N TYR A 265 14.29 -3.43 5.34
CA TYR A 265 14.57 -4.67 4.64
C TYR A 265 13.81 -5.84 5.26
N VAL A 266 13.22 -6.66 4.40
CA VAL A 266 12.64 -7.97 4.75
C VAL A 266 13.41 -9.10 4.05
N PRO A 267 13.29 -10.36 4.49
CA PRO A 267 13.96 -11.48 3.84
C PRO A 267 13.46 -11.66 2.40
N TRP A 268 14.28 -12.24 1.53
CA TRP A 268 13.86 -12.58 0.16
C TRP A 268 12.63 -13.51 0.12
N GLY A 269 12.53 -14.37 1.14
CA GLY A 269 11.43 -15.30 1.38
C GLY A 269 10.40 -14.82 2.40
N SER A 270 10.29 -13.50 2.65
CA SER A 270 9.46 -12.92 3.70
C SER A 270 8.04 -13.49 3.78
N SER A 271 7.54 -13.64 5.01
CA SER A 271 6.13 -13.85 5.33
C SER A 271 5.33 -12.55 5.29
N LEU A 272 4.00 -12.63 5.23
CA LEU A 272 3.13 -11.45 5.36
C LEU A 272 3.27 -10.77 6.73
N ASP A 273 3.56 -11.53 7.79
CA ASP A 273 3.80 -10.99 9.13
C ASP A 273 5.08 -10.15 9.19
N GLU A 274 6.16 -10.59 8.54
CA GLU A 274 7.39 -9.79 8.43
C GLU A 274 7.17 -8.51 7.61
N VAL A 275 6.42 -8.59 6.51
CA VAL A 275 6.03 -7.41 5.73
C VAL A 275 5.23 -6.45 6.60
N ARG A 276 4.25 -6.94 7.36
CA ARG A 276 3.48 -6.11 8.29
C ARG A 276 4.34 -5.47 9.38
N LYS A 277 5.27 -6.22 9.98
CA LYS A 277 6.24 -5.69 10.96
C LYS A 277 7.11 -4.60 10.34
N ALA A 278 7.52 -4.75 9.10
CA ALA A 278 8.27 -3.73 8.37
C ALA A 278 7.46 -2.45 8.15
N LEU A 279 6.17 -2.57 7.78
CA LEU A 279 5.28 -1.42 7.68
C LEU A 279 5.16 -0.68 9.03
N VAL A 280 4.95 -1.41 10.13
CA VAL A 280 4.88 -0.81 11.48
C VAL A 280 6.19 -0.11 11.85
N GLN A 281 7.34 -0.70 11.51
CA GLN A 281 8.64 -0.07 11.77
C GLN A 281 8.90 1.18 10.92
N ILE A 282 8.35 1.25 9.71
CA ILE A 282 8.38 2.46 8.87
C ILE A 282 7.51 3.55 9.52
N LEU A 283 6.31 3.19 9.96
CA LEU A 283 5.37 4.12 10.60
C LEU A 283 5.87 4.69 11.93
N SER A 284 6.81 4.03 12.62
CA SER A 284 7.42 4.62 13.83
C SER A 284 8.41 5.75 13.52
N LYS A 285 8.78 5.93 12.25
CA LYS A 285 9.73 6.96 11.77
C LYS A 285 9.07 8.05 10.94
N VAL A 286 7.87 7.81 10.44
CA VAL A 286 7.13 8.73 9.58
C VAL A 286 5.81 9.08 10.23
N ASP A 287 5.59 10.37 10.45
CA ASP A 287 4.28 10.83 10.89
C ASP A 287 3.29 10.76 9.72
N VAL A 288 2.17 10.07 9.94
CA VAL A 288 1.06 9.97 8.99
C VAL A 288 -0.15 10.56 9.70
N PRO A 289 -0.46 11.86 9.49
CA PRO A 289 -1.56 12.52 10.16
C PRO A 289 -2.87 11.79 9.89
N TRP A 290 -3.38 11.12 10.91
CA TRP A 290 -4.53 10.27 10.76
C TRP A 290 -5.28 10.12 12.06
N THR A 291 -6.57 10.44 12.02
CA THR A 291 -7.47 10.28 13.15
C THR A 291 -8.58 9.31 12.78
N ARG A 292 -8.67 8.28 13.61
CA ARG A 292 -9.79 7.36 13.68
C ARG A 292 -10.86 7.92 14.58
N THR A 293 -12.08 8.00 14.06
CA THR A 293 -13.25 8.56 14.74
C THR A 293 -14.35 7.51 14.83
#